data_AF-A0A7J7K893-F1
#
_entry.id   AF-A0A7J7K893-F1
#
_cell.length_a   1.000
_cell.length_b   1.000
_cell.length_c   1.000
_cell.angle_alpha   90.00
_cell.angle_beta   90.00
_cell.angle_gamma   90.00
#
_symmetry.space_group_name_H-M   'P 1'
#
loop_
_entity.id
_entity.type
_entity.pdbx_description
1 polymer ?
#
loop_
_entity_poly.entity_id
_entity_poly.type
_entity_poly.pdbx_seq_one_letter_code
_entity_poly.pdbx_strand_id
1 'polypeptide(L)'
;MDNCEELIPEYLNFVKGVVDSEDLPLNISREMLQQSKILKVIRKNLVKKCMELFEELADNADDYKKFYEQFAKNLKLGIHEDTVNRKKLANLLRYHSSQSGDEMTSLKDYVSRMKENQKDIYYITGESKDVVANSSFVERVKKRGMEVLYMVDPIDEYATQQLKEYEGKNLVCVTKEGLELPEDEDEKKKMEEDKAKYEGLCKAMADILDKKVEKVVVSGRMVSSPCCIVTSQYGWSANMERIMKAQALRDTSTMGYMAAKKHMEINPDHAIIKTLREKVEADKNDKSVKDLVMLLFETSLMASGFTLEDPQLHASRIHRMVCLGLGIDEDDMPAEDAAADEEMPPLEEDDDSAKMEEVD
;
A
#
# COMPACT_ATOMS: atom_id res chain seq x y z
N MET A 1 -39.41 2.26 -16.77
CA MET A 1 -38.52 1.12 -16.48
C MET A 1 -37.50 1.67 -15.51
N ASP A 2 -37.50 1.19 -14.28
CA ASP A 2 -36.72 1.83 -13.20
C ASP A 2 -35.44 1.02 -12.88
N ASN A 3 -35.28 -0.15 -13.50
CA ASN A 3 -34.18 -1.08 -13.26
C ASN A 3 -33.34 -1.25 -14.53
N CYS A 4 -32.54 -0.24 -14.87
CA CYS A 4 -31.67 -0.25 -16.04
C CYS A 4 -30.19 -0.15 -15.64
N GLU A 5 -29.65 -1.23 -15.05
CA GLU A 5 -28.21 -1.38 -14.75
C GLU A 5 -27.31 -1.11 -15.98
N GLU A 6 -27.84 -1.28 -17.20
CA GLU A 6 -27.11 -0.98 -18.43
C GLU A 6 -27.00 0.52 -18.77
N LEU A 7 -27.82 1.39 -18.15
CA LEU A 7 -27.97 2.79 -18.54
C LEU A 7 -26.88 3.70 -17.96
N ILE A 8 -26.37 3.37 -16.77
CA ILE A 8 -25.35 4.15 -16.08
C ILE A 8 -24.28 3.20 -15.53
N PRO A 9 -22.98 3.57 -15.56
CA PRO A 9 -21.97 2.75 -14.90
C PRO A 9 -22.17 2.72 -13.38
N GLU A 10 -21.70 1.64 -12.74
CA GLU A 10 -21.86 1.40 -11.30
C GLU A 10 -21.34 2.56 -10.46
N TYR A 11 -20.19 3.14 -10.84
CA TYR A 11 -19.63 4.28 -10.13
C TYR A 11 -20.50 5.55 -10.17
N LEU A 12 -21.54 5.63 -11.00
CA LEU A 12 -22.51 6.72 -11.04
C LEU A 12 -23.91 6.31 -10.56
N ASN A 13 -24.06 5.16 -9.90
CA ASN A 13 -25.34 4.65 -9.40
C ASN A 13 -26.07 5.59 -8.43
N PHE A 14 -25.39 6.60 -7.88
CA PHE A 14 -25.95 7.64 -7.02
C PHE A 14 -26.70 8.74 -7.80
N VAL A 15 -26.48 8.86 -9.11
CA VAL A 15 -27.12 9.87 -9.96
C VAL A 15 -28.57 9.47 -10.23
N LYS A 16 -29.49 10.33 -9.83
CA LYS A 16 -30.92 10.16 -10.08
C LYS A 16 -31.38 11.10 -11.18
N GLY A 17 -32.23 10.61 -12.07
CA GLY A 17 -32.76 11.41 -13.17
C GLY A 17 -33.86 10.69 -13.94
N VAL A 18 -34.40 11.39 -14.94
CA VAL A 18 -35.41 10.87 -15.86
C VAL A 18 -34.84 10.96 -17.27
N VAL A 19 -34.90 9.86 -18.02
CA VAL A 19 -34.55 9.83 -19.44
C VAL A 19 -35.84 9.61 -20.21
N ASP A 20 -36.25 10.63 -20.95
CA ASP A 20 -37.37 10.55 -21.87
C ASP A 20 -36.86 10.48 -23.31
N SER A 21 -37.40 9.55 -24.09
CA SER A 21 -36.97 9.30 -25.47
C SER A 21 -38.14 8.76 -26.28
N GLU A 22 -38.45 9.46 -27.38
CA GLU A 22 -39.53 9.10 -28.30
C GLU A 22 -39.16 7.87 -29.19
N ASP A 23 -37.87 7.62 -29.41
CA ASP A 23 -37.38 6.66 -30.41
C ASP A 23 -36.87 5.30 -29.85
N LEU A 24 -37.30 4.87 -28.65
CA LEU A 24 -36.85 3.59 -28.10
C LEU A 24 -37.64 2.41 -28.70
N PRO A 25 -36.99 1.39 -29.31
CA PRO A 25 -37.66 0.19 -29.80
C PRO A 25 -38.09 -0.68 -28.61
N LEU A 26 -39.31 -0.46 -28.14
CA LEU A 26 -39.91 -1.23 -27.06
C LEU A 26 -40.44 -2.57 -27.59
N ASN A 27 -40.29 -3.63 -26.79
CA ASN A 27 -41.01 -4.87 -27.04
C ASN A 27 -42.54 -4.65 -26.94
N ILE A 28 -43.32 -5.65 -27.39
CA ILE A 28 -44.79 -5.57 -27.40
C ILE A 28 -45.36 -5.32 -25.99
N SER A 29 -44.74 -5.87 -24.93
CA SER A 29 -45.18 -5.62 -23.54
C SER A 29 -44.79 -4.25 -23.01
N ARG A 30 -43.94 -3.48 -23.71
CA ARG A 30 -43.31 -2.23 -23.26
C ARG A 30 -42.53 -2.34 -21.95
N GLU A 31 -42.15 -3.56 -21.57
CA GLU A 31 -41.41 -3.84 -20.33
C GLU A 31 -39.92 -4.12 -20.58
N MET A 32 -39.53 -4.49 -21.81
CA MET A 32 -38.14 -4.74 -22.17
C MET A 32 -37.77 -4.04 -23.47
N LEU A 33 -36.60 -3.40 -23.49
CA LEU A 33 -36.07 -2.81 -24.71
C LEU A 33 -35.56 -3.90 -25.67
N GLN A 34 -35.92 -3.82 -26.95
CA GLN A 34 -35.37 -4.71 -27.98
C GLN A 34 -34.02 -4.14 -28.46
N GLN A 35 -32.91 -4.82 -28.10
CA GLN A 35 -31.51 -4.51 -28.47
C GLN A 35 -30.82 -3.34 -27.72
N SER A 36 -29.56 -3.59 -27.32
CA SER A 36 -28.76 -2.78 -26.38
C SER A 36 -27.90 -1.65 -26.99
N LYS A 37 -27.82 -1.52 -28.33
CA LYS A 37 -26.91 -0.52 -28.96
C LYS A 37 -27.32 0.92 -28.66
N ILE A 38 -28.61 1.22 -28.63
CA ILE A 38 -29.14 2.56 -28.32
C ILE A 38 -28.85 2.91 -26.87
N LEU A 39 -29.07 1.97 -25.94
CA LEU A 39 -28.75 2.15 -24.51
C LEU A 39 -27.26 2.47 -24.29
N LYS A 40 -26.35 1.84 -25.03
CA LYS A 40 -24.92 2.17 -24.96
C LYS A 40 -24.62 3.62 -25.38
N VAL A 41 -25.31 4.13 -26.40
CA VAL A 41 -25.16 5.53 -26.85
C VAL A 41 -25.72 6.48 -25.79
N ILE A 42 -26.90 6.19 -25.26
CA ILE A 42 -27.52 6.97 -24.18
C ILE A 42 -26.59 7.00 -22.96
N ARG A 43 -26.11 5.84 -22.50
CA ARG A 43 -25.15 5.73 -21.39
C ARG A 43 -23.93 6.61 -21.60
N LYS A 44 -23.31 6.56 -22.80
CA LYS A 44 -22.14 7.39 -23.11
C LYS A 44 -22.45 8.89 -23.00
N ASN A 45 -23.61 9.31 -23.46
CA ASN A 45 -24.03 10.71 -23.38
C ASN A 45 -24.34 11.14 -21.94
N LEU A 46 -25.02 10.29 -21.17
CA LEU A 46 -25.30 10.54 -19.75
C LEU A 46 -24.00 10.69 -18.94
N VAL A 47 -23.05 9.76 -19.12
CA VAL A 47 -21.74 9.83 -18.46
C VAL A 47 -21.03 11.14 -18.84
N LYS A 48 -21.03 11.51 -20.13
CA LYS A 48 -20.45 12.78 -20.57
C LYS A 48 -21.07 13.99 -19.85
N LYS A 49 -22.40 14.02 -19.73
CA LYS A 49 -23.12 15.10 -19.02
C LYS A 49 -22.88 15.10 -17.51
N CYS A 50 -22.73 13.94 -16.90
CA CYS A 50 -22.34 13.85 -15.49
C CYS A 50 -20.93 14.42 -15.27
N MET A 51 -19.98 14.11 -16.16
CA MET A 51 -18.62 14.67 -16.07
C MET A 51 -18.62 16.19 -16.21
N GLU A 52 -19.37 16.74 -17.17
CA GLU A 52 -19.53 18.20 -17.34
C GLU A 52 -20.10 18.84 -16.07
N LEU A 53 -21.14 18.23 -15.47
CA LEU A 53 -21.71 18.70 -14.20
C LEU A 53 -20.70 18.65 -13.03
N PHE A 54 -19.89 17.59 -12.92
CA PHE A 54 -18.89 17.51 -11.85
C PHE A 54 -17.75 18.51 -12.04
N GLU A 55 -17.39 18.82 -13.28
CA GLU A 55 -16.44 19.88 -13.62
C GLU A 55 -17.01 21.26 -13.24
N GLU A 56 -18.28 21.54 -13.55
CA GLU A 56 -18.96 22.78 -13.12
C GLU A 56 -19.07 22.89 -11.60
N LEU A 57 -19.37 21.79 -10.89
CA LEU A 57 -19.38 21.77 -9.44
C LEU A 57 -17.99 22.09 -8.86
N ALA A 58 -16.92 21.68 -9.54
CA ALA A 58 -15.55 21.94 -9.10
C ALA A 58 -15.17 23.44 -9.14
N ASP A 59 -15.90 24.27 -9.88
CA ASP A 59 -15.71 25.72 -9.91
C ASP A 59 -16.18 26.40 -8.61
N ASN A 60 -17.05 25.74 -7.82
CA ASN A 60 -17.44 26.20 -6.48
C ASN A 60 -16.83 25.28 -5.41
N ALA A 61 -15.80 25.76 -4.73
CA ALA A 61 -15.05 24.99 -3.73
C ALA A 61 -15.93 24.43 -2.60
N ASP A 62 -16.90 25.18 -2.10
CA ASP A 62 -17.74 24.75 -0.97
C ASP A 62 -18.73 23.65 -1.38
N ASP A 63 -19.32 23.77 -2.56
CA ASP A 63 -20.23 22.74 -3.09
C ASP A 63 -19.46 21.50 -3.51
N TYR A 64 -18.28 21.68 -4.12
CA TYR A 64 -17.42 20.58 -4.50
C TYR A 64 -16.92 19.80 -3.30
N LYS A 65 -16.57 20.49 -2.21
CA LYS A 65 -16.15 19.83 -0.97
C LYS A 65 -17.24 18.89 -0.45
N LYS A 66 -18.50 19.36 -0.37
CA LYS A 66 -19.64 18.54 0.03
C LYS A 66 -19.86 17.36 -0.92
N PHE A 67 -19.79 17.60 -2.22
CA PHE A 67 -19.91 16.56 -3.24
C PHE A 67 -18.82 15.49 -3.07
N TYR A 68 -17.57 15.91 -2.91
CA TYR A 68 -16.43 15.02 -2.78
C TYR A 68 -16.51 14.20 -1.48
N GLU A 69 -16.86 14.82 -0.36
CA GLU A 69 -17.06 14.11 0.91
C GLU A 69 -18.08 12.96 0.82
N GLN A 70 -19.14 13.13 0.02
CA GLN A 70 -20.18 12.10 -0.14
C GLN A 70 -19.84 11.08 -1.22
N PHE A 71 -19.21 11.50 -2.33
CA PHE A 71 -19.09 10.68 -3.55
C PHE A 71 -17.64 10.41 -3.99
N ALA A 72 -16.62 10.73 -3.17
CA ALA A 72 -15.22 10.45 -3.51
C ALA A 72 -14.97 8.97 -3.82
N LYS A 73 -15.60 8.05 -3.09
CA LYS A 73 -15.47 6.60 -3.32
C LYS A 73 -15.97 6.20 -4.70
N ASN A 74 -17.09 6.79 -5.13
CA ASN A 74 -17.63 6.61 -6.48
C ASN A 74 -16.67 7.13 -7.54
N LEU A 75 -16.09 8.32 -7.37
CA LEU A 75 -15.10 8.85 -8.32
C LEU A 75 -13.86 7.95 -8.42
N LYS A 76 -13.35 7.47 -7.28
CA LYS A 76 -12.21 6.54 -7.20
C LYS A 76 -12.52 5.18 -7.81
N LEU A 77 -13.75 4.68 -7.65
CA LEU A 77 -14.23 3.48 -8.37
C LEU A 77 -14.26 3.72 -9.89
N GLY A 78 -14.71 4.90 -10.32
CA GLY A 78 -14.68 5.29 -11.72
C GLY A 78 -13.26 5.31 -12.31
N ILE A 79 -12.24 5.73 -11.54
CA ILE A 79 -10.82 5.64 -11.96
C ILE A 79 -10.43 4.18 -12.21
N HIS A 80 -10.89 3.27 -11.36
CA HIS A 80 -10.59 1.85 -11.46
C HIS A 80 -11.25 1.23 -12.71
N GLU A 81 -12.54 1.48 -12.93
CA GLU A 81 -13.35 0.82 -13.95
C GLU A 81 -13.35 1.52 -15.33
N ASP A 82 -13.49 2.84 -15.36
CA ASP A 82 -13.77 3.61 -16.58
C ASP A 82 -12.49 4.14 -17.23
N THR A 83 -11.86 3.27 -18.02
CA THR A 83 -10.64 3.62 -18.77
C THR A 83 -10.83 4.80 -19.74
N VAL A 84 -12.05 5.01 -20.27
CA VAL A 84 -12.32 6.05 -21.26
C VAL A 84 -12.36 7.43 -20.59
N ASN A 85 -13.00 7.52 -19.42
CA ASN A 85 -13.16 8.79 -18.70
C ASN A 85 -12.14 9.01 -17.58
N ARG A 86 -11.22 8.06 -17.35
CA ARG A 86 -10.20 8.12 -16.27
C ARG A 86 -9.46 9.46 -16.20
N LYS A 87 -9.07 10.04 -17.34
CA LYS A 87 -8.38 11.34 -17.37
C LYS A 87 -9.24 12.49 -16.81
N LYS A 88 -10.54 12.49 -17.11
CA LYS A 88 -11.49 13.48 -16.58
C LYS A 88 -11.73 13.27 -15.10
N LEU A 89 -11.97 12.02 -14.71
CA LEU A 89 -12.13 11.64 -13.31
C LEU A 89 -10.90 11.99 -12.46
N ALA A 90 -9.69 11.89 -13.02
CA ALA A 90 -8.47 12.24 -12.30
C ALA A 90 -8.41 13.73 -11.92
N ASN A 91 -8.97 14.63 -12.74
CA ASN A 91 -9.08 16.06 -12.43
C ASN A 91 -10.04 16.35 -11.25
N LEU A 92 -10.96 15.42 -10.98
CA LEU A 92 -11.93 15.51 -9.89
C LEU A 92 -11.37 14.97 -8.56
N LEU A 93 -10.24 14.28 -8.56
CA LEU A 93 -9.66 13.75 -7.32
C LEU A 93 -9.14 14.87 -6.42
N ARG A 94 -9.31 14.68 -5.11
CA ARG A 94 -8.82 15.56 -4.05
C ARG A 94 -8.18 14.70 -2.96
N TYR A 95 -7.02 15.11 -2.49
CA TYR A 95 -6.25 14.38 -1.48
C TYR A 95 -5.66 15.35 -0.47
N HIS A 96 -5.41 14.89 0.75
CA HIS A 96 -4.51 15.62 1.64
C HIS A 96 -3.06 15.44 1.17
N SER A 97 -2.20 16.39 1.51
CA SER A 97 -0.78 16.29 1.20
C SER A 97 0.09 16.79 2.36
N SER A 98 1.40 16.57 2.24
CA SER A 98 2.38 17.08 3.20
C SER A 98 2.47 18.61 3.26
N GLN A 99 1.89 19.32 2.29
CA GLN A 99 1.89 20.79 2.21
C GLN A 99 0.50 21.42 2.34
N SER A 100 -0.58 20.65 2.12
CA SER A 100 -1.95 21.18 2.14
C SER A 100 -2.55 21.36 3.54
N GLY A 101 -1.86 20.90 4.59
CA GLY A 101 -2.38 20.95 5.95
C GLY A 101 -3.65 20.14 6.08
N ASP A 102 -4.74 20.75 6.57
CA ASP A 102 -6.05 20.12 6.73
C ASP A 102 -6.97 20.25 5.53
N GLU A 103 -6.57 21.03 4.52
CA GLU A 103 -7.31 21.11 3.27
C GLU A 103 -6.90 20.00 2.30
N MET A 104 -7.81 19.63 1.41
CA MET A 104 -7.50 18.73 0.31
C MET A 104 -7.07 19.55 -0.92
N THR A 105 -6.11 19.02 -1.67
CA THR A 105 -5.60 19.59 -2.91
C THR A 105 -5.96 18.70 -4.09
N SER A 106 -6.11 19.29 -5.29
CA SER A 106 -6.21 18.51 -6.53
C SER A 106 -4.84 18.03 -7.01
N LEU A 107 -4.83 17.05 -7.92
CA LEU A 107 -3.62 16.62 -8.62
C LEU A 107 -3.03 17.76 -9.47
N LYS A 108 -3.88 18.59 -10.07
CA LYS A 108 -3.46 19.78 -10.84
C LYS A 108 -2.72 20.78 -9.96
N ASP A 109 -3.26 21.06 -8.78
CA ASP A 109 -2.64 22.00 -7.84
C ASP A 109 -1.31 21.44 -7.32
N TYR A 110 -1.23 20.13 -7.07
CA TYR A 110 0.04 19.45 -6.78
C TYR A 110 1.06 19.67 -7.91
N VAL A 111 0.67 19.42 -9.16
CA VAL A 111 1.54 19.61 -10.33
C VAL A 111 2.03 21.05 -10.43
N SER A 112 1.18 22.03 -10.14
CA SER A 112 1.55 23.45 -10.14
C SER A 112 2.61 23.82 -9.09
N ARG A 113 2.73 23.03 -8.01
CA ARG A 113 3.71 23.20 -6.93
C ARG A 113 4.92 22.28 -7.04
N MET A 114 4.98 21.43 -8.08
CA MET A 114 6.13 20.55 -8.29
C MET A 114 7.41 21.36 -8.50
N LYS A 115 8.51 20.89 -7.92
CA LYS A 115 9.82 21.50 -8.13
C LYS A 115 10.31 21.26 -9.56
N GLU A 116 11.17 22.15 -10.07
CA GLU A 116 11.72 22.04 -11.43
C GLU A 116 12.43 20.71 -11.69
N ASN A 117 13.09 20.15 -10.67
CA ASN A 117 13.79 18.87 -10.75
C ASN A 117 12.89 17.65 -10.43
N GLN A 118 11.62 17.86 -10.14
CA GLN A 118 10.68 16.81 -9.78
C GLN A 118 9.97 16.27 -11.04
N LYS A 119 10.15 14.97 -11.32
CA LYS A 119 9.56 14.30 -12.49
C LYS A 119 8.25 13.58 -12.19
N ASP A 120 8.05 13.19 -10.94
CA ASP A 120 6.97 12.28 -10.54
C ASP A 120 6.13 12.88 -9.40
N ILE A 121 4.89 12.42 -9.30
CA ILE A 121 3.94 12.71 -8.22
C ILE A 121 4.15 11.65 -7.14
N TYR A 122 4.64 12.06 -5.97
CA TYR A 122 4.88 11.15 -4.86
C TYR A 122 3.61 10.97 -4.02
N TYR A 123 3.26 9.73 -3.70
CA TYR A 123 2.14 9.42 -2.83
C TYR A 123 2.47 8.28 -1.86
N ILE A 124 1.72 8.23 -0.77
CA ILE A 124 1.74 7.14 0.21
C ILE A 124 0.30 6.71 0.51
N THR A 125 0.09 5.40 0.57
CA THR A 125 -1.16 4.78 1.01
C THR A 125 -1.04 4.29 2.45
N GLY A 126 -2.13 4.33 3.21
CA GLY A 126 -2.16 3.80 4.58
C GLY A 126 -3.53 3.87 5.22
N GLU A 127 -3.59 3.64 6.54
CA GLU A 127 -4.86 3.56 7.28
C GLU A 127 -5.44 4.91 7.67
N SER A 128 -4.58 5.91 7.91
CA SER A 128 -4.99 7.24 8.35
C SER A 128 -3.95 8.28 7.97
N LYS A 129 -4.37 9.55 7.96
CA LYS A 129 -3.50 10.69 7.64
C LYS A 129 -2.30 10.76 8.59
N ASP A 130 -2.53 10.52 9.88
CA ASP A 130 -1.47 10.61 10.90
C ASP A 130 -0.44 9.49 10.73
N VAL A 131 -0.87 8.27 10.42
CA VAL A 131 0.03 7.14 10.18
C VAL A 131 0.95 7.43 8.99
N VAL A 132 0.38 7.87 7.86
CA VAL A 132 1.18 8.12 6.65
C VAL A 132 2.02 9.39 6.74
N ALA A 133 1.55 10.41 7.49
CA ALA A 133 2.31 11.63 7.70
C ALA A 133 3.56 11.41 8.57
N ASN A 134 3.51 10.46 9.50
CA ASN A 134 4.62 10.10 10.38
C ASN A 134 5.44 8.88 9.90
N SER A 135 5.14 8.37 8.70
CA SER A 135 5.84 7.21 8.14
C SER A 135 7.31 7.51 7.81
N SER A 136 8.18 6.53 8.04
CA SER A 136 9.60 6.61 7.65
C SER A 136 9.79 6.84 6.14
N PHE A 137 8.84 6.42 5.31
CA PHE A 137 8.88 6.57 3.85
C PHE A 137 8.78 8.01 3.37
N VAL A 138 8.24 8.93 4.17
CA VAL A 138 8.07 10.34 3.78
C VAL A 138 9.16 11.24 4.34
N GLU A 139 10.04 10.75 5.21
CA GLU A 139 11.06 11.55 5.91
C GLU A 139 11.99 12.31 4.94
N ARG A 140 12.69 11.59 4.04
CA ARG A 140 13.61 12.24 3.07
C ARG A 140 12.87 13.06 2.04
N VAL A 141 11.69 12.61 1.61
CA VAL A 141 10.86 13.32 0.61
C VAL A 141 10.49 14.71 1.15
N LYS A 142 10.01 14.77 2.40
CA LYS A 142 9.75 16.02 3.14
C LYS A 142 11.01 16.83 3.37
N LYS A 143 12.13 16.19 3.76
CA LYS A 143 13.41 16.88 3.98
C LYS A 143 13.94 17.56 2.71
N ARG A 144 13.70 16.97 1.54
CA ARG A 144 13.99 17.57 0.23
C ARG A 144 12.92 18.56 -0.22
N GLY A 145 11.93 18.85 0.62
CA GLY A 145 10.84 19.80 0.38
C GLY A 145 9.90 19.38 -0.75
N MET A 146 9.83 18.08 -1.07
CA MET A 146 8.89 17.57 -2.07
C MET A 146 7.56 17.26 -1.39
N GLU A 147 6.47 17.50 -2.13
CA GLU A 147 5.12 17.24 -1.65
C GLU A 147 4.78 15.75 -1.78
N VAL A 148 4.10 15.18 -0.79
CA VAL A 148 3.60 13.79 -0.82
C VAL A 148 2.10 13.79 -0.62
N LEU A 149 1.36 13.14 -1.51
CA LEU A 149 -0.08 12.92 -1.37
C LEU A 149 -0.38 11.79 -0.38
N TYR A 150 -1.36 12.02 0.49
CA TYR A 150 -1.82 11.08 1.50
C TYR A 150 -3.13 10.43 1.05
N MET A 151 -3.07 9.12 0.86
CA MET A 151 -4.18 8.30 0.38
C MET A 151 -4.56 7.30 1.46
N VAL A 152 -5.74 7.49 2.04
CA VAL A 152 -6.13 6.82 3.29
C VAL A 152 -7.41 6.01 3.16
N ASP A 153 -8.10 6.10 2.02
CA ASP A 153 -9.24 5.24 1.75
C ASP A 153 -8.75 3.90 1.16
N PRO A 154 -9.35 2.76 1.54
CA PRO A 154 -9.01 1.47 0.94
C PRO A 154 -9.11 1.45 -0.59
N ILE A 155 -10.04 2.20 -1.17
CA ILE A 155 -10.23 2.28 -2.62
C ILE A 155 -9.09 3.03 -3.34
N ASP A 156 -8.28 3.82 -2.63
CA ASP A 156 -7.11 4.51 -3.21
C ASP A 156 -6.06 3.53 -3.73
N GLU A 157 -5.89 2.38 -3.07
CA GLU A 157 -5.00 1.32 -3.53
C GLU A 157 -5.44 0.75 -4.89
N TYR A 158 -6.75 0.63 -5.13
CA TYR A 158 -7.28 0.17 -6.42
C TYR A 158 -7.25 1.26 -7.49
N ALA A 159 -7.47 2.53 -7.09
CA ALA A 159 -7.43 3.66 -8.00
C ALA A 159 -6.01 3.91 -8.52
N THR A 160 -5.00 3.91 -7.65
CA THR A 160 -3.59 4.14 -8.02
C THR A 160 -2.95 3.02 -8.83
N GLN A 161 -3.49 1.81 -8.77
CA GLN A 161 -3.08 0.74 -9.70
C GLN A 161 -3.42 1.07 -11.16
N GLN A 162 -4.52 1.80 -11.39
CA GLN A 162 -4.98 2.18 -12.73
C GLN A 162 -4.51 3.57 -13.15
N LEU A 163 -4.39 4.50 -12.19
CA LEU A 163 -3.90 5.85 -12.42
C LEU A 163 -2.35 5.89 -12.38
N LYS A 164 -1.73 5.51 -13.49
CA LYS A 164 -0.25 5.44 -13.60
C LYS A 164 0.41 6.79 -13.86
N GLU A 165 -0.26 7.67 -14.61
CA GLU A 165 0.23 9.01 -14.95
C GLU A 165 -0.88 10.06 -14.79
N TYR A 166 -0.46 11.30 -14.54
CA TYR A 166 -1.30 12.49 -14.58
C TYR A 166 -0.50 13.65 -15.22
N GLU A 167 -1.05 14.27 -16.26
CA GLU A 167 -0.38 15.37 -17.01
C GLU A 167 1.07 15.05 -17.44
N GLY A 168 1.35 13.79 -17.80
CA GLY A 168 2.68 13.32 -18.22
C GLY A 168 3.67 13.08 -17.07
N LYS A 169 3.21 13.15 -15.81
CA LYS A 169 3.98 12.83 -14.60
C LYS A 169 3.55 11.47 -14.07
N ASN A 170 4.48 10.58 -13.75
CA ASN A 170 4.12 9.28 -13.18
C ASN A 170 3.69 9.45 -11.72
N LEU A 171 2.79 8.58 -11.25
CA LEU A 171 2.48 8.45 -9.83
C LEU A 171 3.40 7.40 -9.22
N VAL A 172 4.19 7.79 -8.22
CA VAL A 172 5.19 6.93 -7.57
C VAL A 172 4.84 6.74 -6.10
N CYS A 173 4.64 5.48 -5.70
CA CYS A 173 4.38 5.10 -4.32
C CYS A 173 5.70 5.07 -3.53
N VAL A 174 5.82 5.88 -2.48
CA VAL A 174 7.05 5.99 -1.67
C VAL A 174 7.32 4.76 -0.80
N THR A 175 6.39 3.81 -0.71
CA THR A 175 6.54 2.54 0.04
C THR A 175 7.12 1.41 -0.81
N LYS A 176 7.21 1.59 -2.13
CA LYS A 176 7.78 0.62 -3.06
C LYS A 176 9.29 0.83 -3.23
N GLU A 177 9.99 -0.23 -3.65
CA GLU A 177 11.40 -0.14 -4.01
C GLU A 177 11.62 0.79 -5.23
N GLY A 178 12.86 1.28 -5.39
CA GLY A 178 13.22 2.12 -6.53
C GLY A 178 12.67 3.55 -6.46
N LEU A 179 12.44 4.06 -5.24
CA LEU A 179 12.11 5.47 -5.05
C LEU A 179 13.32 6.33 -5.44
N GLU A 180 13.25 6.96 -6.60
CA GLU A 180 14.23 7.93 -7.05
C GLU A 180 13.82 9.33 -6.61
N LEU A 181 14.67 9.93 -5.78
CA LEU A 181 14.55 11.34 -5.40
C LEU A 181 15.66 12.12 -6.12
N PRO A 182 15.40 13.34 -6.60
CA PRO A 182 16.44 14.20 -7.16
C PRO A 182 17.66 14.34 -6.25
N GLU A 183 18.82 13.90 -6.73
CA GLU A 183 20.12 13.85 -6.03
C GLU A 183 21.16 14.67 -6.79
N ASP A 184 22.07 15.30 -6.04
CA ASP A 184 23.28 15.88 -6.61
C ASP A 184 24.38 14.80 -6.81
N GLU A 185 25.43 15.16 -7.55
CA GLU A 185 26.53 14.24 -7.87
C GLU A 185 27.32 13.79 -6.64
N ASP A 186 27.38 14.60 -5.59
CA ASP A 186 28.14 14.28 -4.38
C ASP A 186 27.34 13.33 -3.46
N GLU A 187 26.02 13.50 -3.37
CA GLU A 187 25.09 12.57 -2.72
C GLU A 187 25.12 11.20 -3.41
N LYS A 188 25.13 11.16 -4.75
CA LYS A 188 25.26 9.90 -5.49
C LYS A 188 26.57 9.18 -5.19
N LYS A 189 27.70 9.91 -5.17
CA LYS A 189 29.00 9.33 -4.82
C LYS A 189 29.00 8.80 -3.39
N LYS A 190 28.50 9.59 -2.42
CA LYS A 190 28.37 9.15 -1.03
C LYS A 190 27.52 7.89 -0.93
N MET A 191 26.42 7.81 -1.67
CA MET A 191 25.54 6.64 -1.68
C MET A 191 26.23 5.39 -2.23
N GLU A 192 27.03 5.51 -3.28
CA GLU A 192 27.84 4.40 -3.80
C GLU A 192 28.94 3.97 -2.82
N GLU A 193 29.60 4.91 -2.15
CA GLU A 193 30.56 4.62 -1.08
C GLU A 193 29.90 3.92 0.11
N ASP A 194 28.73 4.39 0.55
CA ASP A 194 27.97 3.77 1.62
C ASP A 194 27.49 2.36 1.23
N LYS A 195 27.04 2.14 -0.02
CA LYS A 195 26.71 0.78 -0.50
C LYS A 195 27.90 -0.16 -0.38
N ALA A 196 29.09 0.26 -0.82
CA ALA A 196 30.31 -0.56 -0.70
C ALA A 196 30.69 -0.80 0.77
N LYS A 197 30.60 0.25 1.61
CA LYS A 197 30.94 0.19 3.02
C LYS A 197 30.04 -0.75 3.82
N TYR A 198 28.74 -0.75 3.54
CA TYR A 198 27.74 -1.53 4.27
C TYR A 198 27.41 -2.87 3.60
N GLU A 199 28.03 -3.22 2.47
CA GLU A 199 27.79 -4.48 1.76
C GLU A 199 27.94 -5.71 2.68
N GLY A 200 28.97 -5.71 3.53
CA GLY A 200 29.20 -6.78 4.50
C GLY A 200 28.09 -6.92 5.55
N LEU A 201 27.55 -5.80 6.03
CA LEU A 201 26.41 -5.78 6.95
C LEU A 201 25.13 -6.25 6.24
N CYS A 202 24.86 -5.76 5.03
CA CYS A 202 23.69 -6.15 4.25
C CYS A 202 23.66 -7.68 4.02
N LYS A 203 24.80 -8.28 3.66
CA LYS A 203 24.94 -9.74 3.52
C LYS A 203 24.66 -10.47 4.83
N ALA A 204 25.29 -10.05 5.93
CA ALA A 204 25.07 -10.67 7.23
C ALA A 204 23.60 -10.57 7.69
N MET A 205 22.95 -9.42 7.48
CA MET A 205 21.52 -9.25 7.79
C MET A 205 20.64 -10.12 6.90
N ALA A 206 20.96 -10.23 5.60
CA ALA A 206 20.24 -11.13 4.70
C ALA A 206 20.38 -12.60 5.14
N ASP A 207 21.57 -13.03 5.56
CA ASP A 207 21.80 -14.39 6.05
C ASP A 207 21.04 -14.68 7.37
N ILE A 208 20.94 -13.69 8.26
CA ILE A 208 20.18 -13.81 9.53
C ILE A 208 18.67 -13.86 9.27
N LEU A 209 18.19 -13.07 8.31
CA LEU A 209 16.78 -12.96 7.99
C LEU A 209 16.31 -14.06 7.02
N ASP A 210 17.24 -14.72 6.32
CA ASP A 210 17.01 -15.85 5.40
C ASP A 210 15.76 -15.63 4.53
N LYS A 211 14.71 -16.45 4.71
CA LYS A 211 13.47 -16.39 3.92
C LYS A 211 12.52 -15.23 4.28
N LYS A 212 12.84 -14.42 5.29
CA LYS A 212 11.97 -13.30 5.73
C LYS A 212 12.07 -12.07 4.83
N VAL A 213 13.20 -11.87 4.15
CA VAL A 213 13.41 -10.77 3.19
C VAL A 213 14.12 -11.29 1.94
N GLU A 214 13.82 -10.73 0.78
CA GLU A 214 14.51 -11.13 -0.46
C GLU A 214 15.89 -10.48 -0.59
N LYS A 215 16.07 -9.25 -0.07
CA LYS A 215 17.36 -8.58 -0.04
C LYS A 215 17.40 -7.51 1.05
N VAL A 216 18.61 -7.19 1.48
CA VAL A 216 18.91 -6.05 2.36
C VAL A 216 19.78 -5.06 1.58
N VAL A 217 19.38 -3.79 1.52
CA VAL A 217 20.08 -2.77 0.74
C VAL A 217 20.20 -1.44 1.50
N VAL A 218 21.22 -0.66 1.17
CA VAL A 218 21.35 0.72 1.67
C VAL A 218 20.35 1.62 0.95
N SER A 219 19.71 2.54 1.68
CA SER A 219 18.73 3.48 1.11
C SER A 219 18.90 4.91 1.64
N GLY A 220 18.65 5.87 0.75
CA GLY A 220 18.62 7.30 1.08
C GLY A 220 17.25 7.81 1.55
N ARG A 221 16.18 7.01 1.51
CA ARG A 221 14.81 7.50 1.75
C ARG A 221 14.47 7.83 3.22
N MET A 222 15.24 7.28 4.15
CA MET A 222 15.07 7.50 5.59
C MET A 222 15.98 8.62 6.09
N VAL A 223 15.62 9.22 7.22
CA VAL A 223 16.38 10.26 7.93
C VAL A 223 16.58 9.85 9.39
N SER A 224 15.49 9.71 10.16
CA SER A 224 15.50 9.33 11.58
C SER A 224 15.38 7.83 11.79
N SER A 225 14.75 7.11 10.86
CA SER A 225 14.56 5.67 11.00
C SER A 225 15.84 4.88 10.66
N PRO A 226 16.17 3.81 11.42
CA PRO A 226 17.34 2.95 11.15
C PRO A 226 17.14 2.06 9.93
N CYS A 227 15.92 1.54 9.74
CA CYS A 227 15.56 0.66 8.64
C CYS A 227 14.04 0.73 8.36
N CYS A 228 13.65 0.25 7.19
CA CYS A 228 12.25 0.12 6.78
C CYS A 228 12.08 -1.09 5.84
N ILE A 229 10.85 -1.58 5.72
CA ILE A 229 10.51 -2.70 4.84
C ILE A 229 9.74 -2.19 3.63
N VAL A 230 10.33 -2.32 2.45
CA VAL A 230 9.67 -1.94 1.19
C VAL A 230 9.16 -3.17 0.47
N THR A 231 8.14 -2.97 -0.36
CA THR A 231 7.67 -3.99 -1.30
C THR A 231 8.37 -3.82 -2.64
N SER A 232 8.46 -4.90 -3.41
CA SER A 232 8.83 -4.83 -4.82
C SER A 232 7.95 -3.85 -5.62
N GLN A 233 8.43 -3.42 -6.79
CA GLN A 233 7.66 -2.51 -7.66
C GLN A 233 6.31 -3.11 -8.07
N TYR A 234 6.31 -4.42 -8.31
CA TYR A 234 5.14 -5.22 -8.64
C TYR A 234 4.63 -5.95 -7.40
N GLY A 235 3.33 -6.26 -7.38
CA GLY A 235 2.66 -6.89 -6.24
C GLY A 235 2.01 -5.89 -5.29
N TRP A 236 1.49 -6.42 -4.18
CA TRP A 236 0.76 -5.63 -3.17
C TRP A 236 1.70 -4.82 -2.28
N SER A 237 1.28 -3.59 -1.97
CA SER A 237 1.81 -2.82 -0.84
C SER A 237 1.41 -3.49 0.49
N ALA A 238 2.01 -3.07 1.61
CA ALA A 238 1.58 -3.50 2.94
C ALA A 238 0.10 -3.20 3.21
N ASN A 239 -0.35 -2.00 2.83
CA ASN A 239 -1.74 -1.58 3.01
C ASN A 239 -2.69 -2.37 2.10
N MET A 240 -2.30 -2.68 0.85
CA MET A 240 -3.08 -3.55 -0.02
C MET A 240 -3.15 -4.98 0.55
N GLU A 241 -2.04 -5.54 1.03
CA GLU A 241 -2.01 -6.86 1.69
C GLU A 241 -3.00 -6.92 2.86
N ARG A 242 -3.03 -5.86 3.68
CA ARG A 242 -3.97 -5.73 4.81
C ARG A 242 -5.43 -5.66 4.35
N ILE A 243 -5.77 -4.80 3.39
CA ILE A 243 -7.13 -4.69 2.83
C ILE A 243 -7.59 -6.04 2.29
N MET A 244 -6.70 -6.70 1.56
CA MET A 244 -6.91 -8.00 0.94
C MET A 244 -7.10 -9.14 1.95
N LYS A 245 -6.34 -9.16 3.05
CA LYS A 245 -6.49 -10.13 4.14
C LYS A 245 -7.78 -9.91 4.93
N ALA A 246 -8.24 -8.67 5.07
CA ALA A 246 -9.48 -8.34 5.77
C ALA A 246 -10.75 -8.68 4.97
N GLN A 247 -10.64 -8.98 3.67
CA GLN A 247 -11.78 -9.28 2.81
C GLN A 247 -12.24 -10.74 2.97
N ALA A 248 -13.32 -10.94 3.74
CA ALA A 248 -13.82 -12.26 4.16
C ALA A 248 -14.21 -13.24 3.03
N LEU A 249 -14.55 -12.74 1.84
CA LEU A 249 -15.04 -13.56 0.72
C LEU A 249 -13.95 -13.92 -0.31
N ARG A 250 -12.67 -13.67 0.00
CA ARG A 250 -11.59 -13.90 -0.95
C ARG A 250 -10.99 -15.30 -0.83
N ASP A 251 -10.71 -15.91 -1.97
CA ASP A 251 -9.94 -17.14 -2.04
C ASP A 251 -8.50 -16.90 -1.52
N THR A 252 -8.11 -17.69 -0.52
CA THR A 252 -6.79 -17.65 0.13
C THR A 252 -5.68 -18.17 -0.79
N SER A 253 -6.01 -18.93 -1.83
CA SER A 253 -5.05 -19.47 -2.81
C SER A 253 -4.33 -18.37 -3.64
N THR A 254 -5.01 -17.26 -3.90
CA THR A 254 -4.47 -16.11 -4.66
C THR A 254 -3.46 -15.27 -3.85
N MET A 255 -3.31 -15.53 -2.55
CA MET A 255 -2.46 -14.73 -1.66
C MET A 255 -0.96 -15.00 -1.91
N GLY A 256 -0.57 -16.23 -2.22
CA GLY A 256 0.84 -16.62 -2.38
C GLY A 256 1.53 -16.00 -3.60
N TYR A 257 0.82 -15.84 -4.72
CA TYR A 257 1.40 -15.28 -5.95
C TYR A 257 1.44 -13.74 -5.94
N MET A 258 0.60 -13.10 -5.13
CA MET A 258 0.49 -11.64 -5.06
C MET A 258 1.13 -11.04 -3.81
N ALA A 259 1.56 -11.87 -2.85
CA ALA A 259 2.40 -11.44 -1.74
C ALA A 259 3.70 -10.85 -2.30
N ALA A 260 3.82 -9.53 -2.23
CA ALA A 260 5.01 -8.86 -2.71
C ALA A 260 6.21 -9.31 -1.88
N LYS A 261 7.32 -9.51 -2.58
CA LYS A 261 8.58 -9.79 -1.92
C LYS A 261 8.99 -8.55 -1.14
N LYS A 262 9.46 -8.79 0.08
CA LYS A 262 9.83 -7.74 1.05
C LYS A 262 11.34 -7.50 0.96
N HIS A 263 11.74 -6.25 0.99
CA HIS A 263 13.14 -5.85 1.03
C HIS A 263 13.36 -4.99 2.27
N MET A 264 14.47 -5.24 2.96
CA MET A 264 14.86 -4.39 4.08
C MET A 264 15.82 -3.32 3.59
N GLU A 265 15.44 -2.06 3.77
CA GLU A 265 16.31 -0.93 3.48
C GLU A 265 16.92 -0.43 4.79
N ILE A 266 18.23 -0.15 4.78
CA ILE A 266 18.97 0.36 5.94
C ILE A 266 19.45 1.80 5.72
N ASN A 267 19.47 2.58 6.81
CA ASN A 267 19.93 3.96 6.81
C ASN A 267 21.41 4.04 7.25
N PRO A 268 22.35 4.35 6.34
CA PRO A 268 23.78 4.33 6.66
C PRO A 268 24.20 5.44 7.63
N ASP A 269 23.39 6.49 7.78
CA ASP A 269 23.66 7.61 8.67
C ASP A 269 23.24 7.32 10.13
N HIS A 270 22.40 6.31 10.37
CA HIS A 270 21.83 6.02 11.68
C HIS A 270 22.84 5.35 12.63
N ALA A 271 22.88 5.77 13.90
CA ALA A 271 23.83 5.27 14.90
C ALA A 271 23.75 3.75 15.09
N ILE A 272 22.54 3.19 15.21
CA ILE A 272 22.34 1.73 15.32
C ILE A 272 22.96 0.98 14.14
N ILE A 273 22.77 1.47 12.91
CA ILE A 273 23.31 0.79 11.71
C ILE A 273 24.84 0.88 11.65
N LYS A 274 25.42 2.01 12.07
CA LYS A 274 26.88 2.18 12.20
C LYS A 274 27.46 1.18 13.20
N THR A 275 26.88 1.10 14.40
CA THR A 275 27.34 0.17 15.45
C THR A 275 27.12 -1.29 15.07
N LEU A 276 26.02 -1.61 14.38
CA LEU A 276 25.79 -2.97 13.88
C LEU A 276 26.85 -3.39 12.85
N ARG A 277 27.28 -2.47 11.97
CA ARG A 277 28.38 -2.77 11.03
C ARG A 277 29.66 -3.13 11.79
N GLU A 278 30.04 -2.32 12.77
CA GLU A 278 31.25 -2.55 13.58
C GLU A 278 31.20 -3.88 14.35
N LYS A 279 30.03 -4.22 14.91
CA LYS A 279 29.84 -5.51 15.59
C LYS A 279 29.95 -6.70 14.63
N VAL A 280 29.34 -6.62 13.45
CA VAL A 280 29.43 -7.68 12.42
C VAL A 280 30.85 -7.82 11.87
N GLU A 281 31.60 -6.72 11.76
CA GLU A 281 33.01 -6.74 11.37
C GLU A 281 33.89 -7.42 12.45
N ALA A 282 33.56 -7.24 13.72
CA ALA A 282 34.28 -7.86 14.85
C ALA A 282 33.96 -9.36 15.02
N ASP A 283 32.68 -9.72 15.02
CA ASP A 283 32.21 -11.10 15.08
C ASP A 283 30.87 -11.28 14.36
N LYS A 284 30.91 -12.00 13.23
CA LYS A 284 29.72 -12.31 12.42
C LYS A 284 28.74 -13.28 13.11
N ASN A 285 29.20 -14.02 14.11
CA ASN A 285 28.43 -15.06 14.78
C ASN A 285 27.94 -14.65 16.18
N ASP A 286 28.12 -13.38 16.56
CA ASP A 286 27.61 -12.85 17.82
C ASP A 286 26.09 -13.03 17.90
N LYS A 287 25.63 -13.85 18.86
CA LYS A 287 24.21 -14.13 19.10
C LYS A 287 23.41 -12.85 19.38
N SER A 288 24.02 -11.88 20.06
CA SER A 288 23.38 -10.59 20.34
C SER A 288 23.10 -9.79 19.07
N VAL A 289 23.97 -9.89 18.05
CA VAL A 289 23.75 -9.24 16.75
C VAL A 289 22.58 -9.87 16.02
N LYS A 290 22.44 -11.20 16.05
CA LYS A 290 21.31 -11.91 15.44
C LYS A 290 19.98 -11.48 16.05
N ASP A 291 19.91 -11.45 17.38
CA ASP A 291 18.71 -11.03 18.11
C ASP A 291 18.35 -9.56 17.83
N LEU A 292 19.34 -8.67 17.77
CA LEU A 292 19.14 -7.25 17.43
C LEU A 292 18.66 -7.06 15.98
N VAL A 293 19.21 -7.79 15.02
CA VAL A 293 18.78 -7.74 13.62
C VAL A 293 17.34 -8.21 13.47
N MET A 294 16.96 -9.29 14.15
CA MET A 294 15.57 -9.79 14.14
C MET A 294 14.61 -8.78 14.76
N LEU A 295 14.97 -8.17 15.89
CA LEU A 295 14.16 -7.13 16.54
C LEU A 295 13.99 -5.91 15.64
N LEU A 296 15.07 -5.44 14.99
CA LEU A 296 15.00 -4.33 14.04
C LEU A 296 14.13 -4.66 12.84
N PHE A 297 14.22 -5.88 12.32
CA PHE A 297 13.39 -6.34 11.22
C PHE A 297 11.91 -6.30 11.59
N GLU A 298 11.50 -6.91 12.71
CA GLU A 298 10.09 -6.96 13.13
C GLU A 298 9.54 -5.57 13.47
N THR A 299 10.34 -4.74 14.13
CA THR A 299 9.96 -3.35 14.42
C THR A 299 9.76 -2.56 13.11
N SER A 300 10.65 -2.77 12.13
CA SER A 300 10.53 -2.14 10.81
C SER A 300 9.34 -2.67 10.02
N LEU A 301 9.04 -3.96 10.15
CA LEU A 301 7.92 -4.62 9.50
C LEU A 301 6.60 -4.01 9.98
N MET A 302 6.46 -3.86 11.30
CA MET A 302 5.32 -3.18 11.93
C MET A 302 5.23 -1.70 11.52
N ALA A 303 6.34 -0.96 11.62
CA ALA A 303 6.38 0.46 11.25
C ALA A 303 6.08 0.71 9.77
N SER A 304 6.32 -0.29 8.91
CA SER A 304 6.02 -0.25 7.47
C SER A 304 4.59 -0.71 7.14
N GLY A 305 3.77 -1.04 8.16
CA GLY A 305 2.36 -1.37 8.01
C GLY A 305 2.06 -2.84 7.72
N PHE A 306 3.04 -3.74 7.89
CA PHE A 306 2.82 -5.18 7.75
C PHE A 306 2.41 -5.81 9.08
N THR A 307 1.63 -6.89 8.99
CA THR A 307 1.29 -7.74 10.13
C THR A 307 2.46 -8.64 10.50
N LEU A 308 2.74 -8.78 11.80
CA LEU A 308 3.68 -9.77 12.31
C LEU A 308 3.12 -11.18 12.13
N GLU A 309 3.98 -12.12 11.74
CA GLU A 309 3.61 -13.55 11.64
C GLU A 309 3.30 -14.14 13.02
N ASP A 310 4.16 -13.82 14.00
CA ASP A 310 4.03 -14.27 15.38
C ASP A 310 4.25 -13.09 16.34
N PRO A 311 3.16 -12.42 16.78
CA PRO A 311 3.23 -11.35 17.75
C PRO A 311 3.78 -11.79 19.13
N GLN A 312 3.60 -13.06 19.50
CA GLN A 312 4.04 -13.58 20.80
C GLN A 312 5.57 -13.69 20.82
N LEU A 313 6.17 -14.24 19.76
CA LEU A 313 7.63 -14.32 19.64
C LEU A 313 8.29 -12.92 19.65
N HIS A 314 7.65 -11.93 19.00
CA HIS A 314 8.12 -10.54 19.04
C HIS A 314 8.06 -9.97 20.48
N ALA A 315 6.96 -10.22 21.20
CA ALA A 315 6.80 -9.78 22.59
C ALA A 315 7.85 -10.42 23.51
N SER A 316 8.08 -11.74 23.41
CA SER A 316 9.10 -12.44 24.20
C SER A 316 10.51 -11.88 23.93
N ARG A 317 10.82 -11.51 22.69
CA ARG A 317 12.10 -10.84 22.36
C ARG A 317 12.22 -9.45 22.98
N ILE A 318 11.13 -8.66 23.00
CA ILE A 318 11.10 -7.36 23.71
C ILE A 318 11.29 -7.57 25.21
N HIS A 319 10.60 -8.53 25.82
CA HIS A 319 10.74 -8.82 27.26
C HIS A 319 12.18 -9.19 27.61
N ARG A 320 12.85 -10.01 26.80
CA ARG A 320 14.26 -10.35 26.98
C ARG A 320 15.18 -9.12 26.93
N MET A 321 14.93 -8.20 26.00
CA MET A 321 15.68 -6.94 25.91
C MET A 321 15.43 -6.01 27.10
N VAL A 322 14.21 -5.98 27.63
CA VAL A 322 13.89 -5.23 28.85
C VAL A 322 14.58 -5.85 30.06
N CYS A 323 14.61 -7.18 30.18
CA CYS A 323 15.33 -7.88 31.24
C CYS A 323 16.83 -7.54 31.21
N LEU A 324 17.46 -7.62 30.04
CA LEU A 324 18.87 -7.21 29.86
C LEU A 324 19.10 -5.73 30.23
N GLY A 325 18.18 -4.84 29.86
CA GLY A 325 18.25 -3.42 30.20
C GLY A 325 18.09 -3.12 31.69
N LEU A 326 17.37 -3.98 32.42
CA LEU A 326 17.17 -3.91 33.86
C LEU A 326 18.19 -4.72 34.66
N GLY A 327 19.07 -5.47 34.00
CA GLY A 327 20.05 -6.35 34.65
C GLY A 327 19.43 -7.58 35.31
N ILE A 328 18.30 -8.06 34.78
CA ILE A 328 17.67 -9.33 35.19
C ILE A 328 18.30 -10.45 34.37
N ASP A 329 18.89 -11.45 35.04
CA ASP A 329 19.52 -12.58 34.39
C ASP A 329 18.47 -13.46 33.68
N GLU A 330 18.83 -14.02 32.52
CA GLU A 330 17.91 -14.87 31.73
C GLU A 330 17.43 -16.11 32.52
N ASP A 331 18.21 -16.54 33.52
CA ASP A 331 17.92 -17.66 34.41
C ASP A 331 16.83 -17.35 35.46
N ASP A 332 16.53 -16.06 35.71
CA ASP A 332 15.45 -15.62 36.60
C ASP A 332 14.09 -15.52 35.89
N MET A 333 14.06 -15.73 34.57
CA MET A 333 12.81 -15.79 33.82
C MET A 333 12.17 -17.18 33.99
N PRO A 334 10.86 -17.28 34.24
CA PRO A 334 10.17 -18.57 34.20
C PRO A 334 10.41 -19.17 32.80
N ALA A 335 10.90 -20.41 32.74
CA ALA A 335 11.12 -21.11 31.49
C ALA A 335 9.81 -21.09 30.68
N GLU A 336 9.85 -20.49 29.49
CA GLU A 336 8.80 -20.72 28.51
C GLU A 336 8.89 -22.20 28.14
N ASP A 337 7.87 -22.98 28.51
CA ASP A 337 7.67 -24.31 27.97
C ASP A 337 7.71 -24.20 26.45
N ALA A 338 8.79 -24.70 25.85
CA ALA A 338 8.90 -24.90 24.42
C ALA A 338 7.81 -25.88 24.01
N ALA A 339 6.64 -25.35 23.63
CA ALA A 339 5.56 -26.15 23.12
C ALA A 339 5.95 -26.71 21.74
N ALA A 340 6.43 -27.94 21.78
CA ALA A 340 6.30 -28.98 20.75
C ALA A 340 6.84 -28.67 19.34
N ASP A 341 8.17 -28.70 19.22
CA ASP A 341 8.84 -29.28 18.06
C ASP A 341 9.16 -30.77 18.38
N GLU A 342 8.12 -31.61 18.58
CA GLU A 342 8.28 -33.07 18.62
C GLU A 342 7.16 -33.75 17.83
N GLU A 343 7.57 -34.40 16.74
CA GLU A 343 6.95 -35.53 16.03
C GLU A 343 5.41 -35.60 16.02
N MET A 344 4.80 -35.12 14.93
CA MET A 344 3.52 -35.70 14.52
C MET A 344 3.72 -37.20 14.26
N PRO A 345 2.99 -38.11 14.94
CA PRO A 345 3.06 -39.53 14.63
C PRO A 345 2.54 -39.74 13.19
N PRO A 346 3.05 -40.75 12.46
CA PRO A 346 2.56 -41.04 11.12
C PRO A 346 1.08 -41.39 11.20
N LEU A 347 0.26 -40.75 10.36
CA LEU A 347 -1.14 -41.13 10.17
C LEU A 347 -1.16 -42.59 9.69
N GLU A 348 -1.65 -43.51 10.54
CA GLU A 348 -2.00 -44.86 10.14
C GLU A 348 -3.15 -44.78 9.12
N GLU A 349 -2.96 -45.47 7.99
CA GLU A 349 -3.99 -45.74 7.00
C GLU A 349 -5.06 -46.66 7.61
N ASP A 350 -6.16 -46.09 8.09
CA ASP A 350 -7.37 -46.87 8.37
C ASP A 350 -8.17 -47.05 7.07
N ASP A 351 -7.86 -48.17 6.41
CA ASP A 351 -8.79 -48.92 5.57
C ASP A 351 -9.91 -49.44 6.48
N ASP A 352 -11.10 -48.83 6.48
CA ASP A 352 -12.29 -49.66 6.53
C ASP A 352 -13.60 -49.03 6.02
N SER A 353 -14.26 -49.90 5.28
CA SER A 353 -15.55 -49.79 4.63
C SER A 353 -16.73 -49.48 5.56
N ALA A 354 -17.54 -48.46 5.24
CA ALA A 354 -18.91 -48.36 5.74
C ALA A 354 -19.83 -47.54 4.81
N LYS A 355 -20.54 -48.30 3.98
CA LYS A 355 -21.83 -48.09 3.31
C LYS A 355 -22.57 -46.74 3.46
N MET A 356 -22.98 -46.26 2.27
CA MET A 356 -24.22 -45.54 1.97
C MET A 356 -25.36 -45.75 2.97
N GLU A 357 -26.00 -44.64 3.36
CA GLU A 357 -27.45 -44.61 3.58
C GLU A 357 -28.01 -43.29 3.03
N GLU A 358 -28.91 -43.42 2.05
CA GLU A 358 -29.81 -42.38 1.56
C GLU A 358 -30.79 -41.96 2.66
N VAL A 359 -31.16 -40.68 2.69
CA VAL A 359 -32.49 -40.27 3.20
C VAL A 359 -33.02 -39.12 2.33
N ASP A 360 -34.31 -39.27 1.99
CA ASP A 360 -35.17 -38.57 1.02
C ASP A 360 -35.12 -37.04 0.88
#